data_AF-A0A499R1Z9-F1
#
_entry.id   AF-A0A499R1Z9-F1
#
_cell.length_a   1.000
_cell.length_b   1.000
_cell.length_c   1.000
_cell.angle_alpha   90.00
_cell.angle_beta   90.00
_cell.angle_gamma   90.00
#
_symmetry.space_group_name_H-M   'P 1'
#
loop_
_entity.id
_entity.type
_entity.pdbx_description
1 polymer ?
#
loop_
_entity_poly.entity_id
_entity_poly.type
_entity_poly.pdbx_seq_one_letter_code
_entity_poly.pdbx_strand_id
1 'polypeptide(L)'
;IMRSAPDEEPRKRLYIASNSSAEKDINTLEELLRARAELARLVGRRSFAHMTLDDKMAKTPENVVNFLDALRRHTQPSAESALRALSARKHAHHALS
;
A
#
# COMPACT_ATOMS: atom_id res chain seq x y z
N ILE A 1 12.93 0.16 -18.08
CA ILE A 1 11.56 0.00 -18.64
C ILE A 1 10.58 1.01 -18.03
N MET A 2 10.21 0.94 -16.74
CA MET A 2 9.19 1.85 -16.15
C MET A 2 9.47 3.36 -16.29
N ARG A 3 10.73 3.79 -16.22
CA ARG A 3 11.11 5.21 -16.31
C ARG A 3 11.35 5.73 -17.73
N SER A 4 11.61 4.84 -18.69
CA SER A 4 12.29 5.22 -19.95
C SER A 4 11.66 4.65 -21.21
N ALA A 5 10.80 3.63 -21.12
CA ALA A 5 10.12 3.11 -22.29
C ALA A 5 9.13 4.17 -22.80
N PRO A 6 9.15 4.55 -24.09
CA PRO A 6 8.25 5.56 -24.65
C PRO A 6 6.80 5.04 -24.67
N ASP A 7 6.60 3.80 -25.10
CA ASP A 7 5.29 3.16 -25.19
C ASP A 7 4.73 2.78 -23.82
N GLU A 8 3.41 2.93 -23.67
CA GLU A 8 2.73 2.63 -22.40
C GLU A 8 2.55 1.15 -22.12
N GLU A 9 2.39 0.34 -23.17
CA GLU A 9 2.06 -1.07 -23.06
C GLU A 9 3.15 -1.90 -22.34
N PRO A 10 4.46 -1.76 -22.64
CA PRO A 10 5.52 -2.43 -21.87
C PRO A 10 5.56 -2.01 -20.40
N ARG A 11 5.29 -0.74 -20.08
CA ARG A 11 5.23 -0.25 -18.69
C ARG A 11 4.05 -0.88 -17.94
N LYS A 12 2.88 -0.93 -18.58
CA LYS A 12 1.67 -1.53 -18.02
C LYS A 12 1.87 -3.01 -17.70
N ARG A 13 2.36 -3.79 -18.66
CA ARG A 13 2.61 -5.24 -18.45
C ARG A 13 3.60 -5.49 -17.33
N LEU A 14 4.72 -4.75 -17.31
CA LEU A 14 5.70 -4.89 -16.25
C LEU A 14 5.11 -4.53 -14.88
N TYR A 15 4.37 -3.43 -14.78
CA TYR A 15 3.73 -3.03 -13.52
C TYR A 15 2.77 -4.10 -13.01
N ILE A 16 1.89 -4.64 -13.87
CA ILE A 16 0.95 -5.69 -13.49
C ILE A 16 1.72 -6.94 -13.05
N ALA A 17 2.69 -7.39 -13.84
CA ALA A 17 3.48 -8.58 -13.50
C ALA A 17 4.25 -8.42 -12.18
N SER A 18 4.83 -7.25 -11.91
CA SER A 18 5.56 -6.98 -10.67
C SER A 18 4.67 -6.79 -9.43
N ASN A 19 3.39 -6.46 -9.61
CA ASN A 19 2.43 -6.28 -8.51
C ASN A 19 1.38 -7.40 -8.45
N SER A 20 1.65 -8.52 -9.13
CA SER A 20 0.85 -9.74 -9.05
C SER A 20 1.62 -10.78 -8.25
N SER A 21 0.89 -11.62 -7.52
CA SER A 21 1.46 -12.73 -6.73
C SER A 21 0.93 -14.07 -7.22
N ALA A 22 1.68 -15.14 -6.99
CA ALA A 22 1.19 -16.48 -7.25
C ALA A 22 0.12 -16.88 -6.21
N GLU A 23 -0.84 -17.70 -6.62
CA GLU A 23 -1.94 -18.16 -5.76
C GLU A 23 -1.43 -18.82 -4.47
N LYS A 24 -0.36 -19.61 -4.55
CA LYS A 24 0.30 -20.22 -3.38
C LYS A 24 0.76 -19.20 -2.33
N ASP A 25 1.23 -18.03 -2.78
CA ASP A 25 1.77 -17.00 -1.90
C ASP A 25 0.63 -16.24 -1.23
N ILE A 26 -0.48 -16.05 -1.97
CA ILE A 26 -1.74 -15.50 -1.42
C ILE A 26 -2.29 -16.44 -0.35
N ASN A 27 -2.38 -17.75 -0.63
CA ASN A 27 -2.86 -18.74 0.33
C ASN A 27 -1.99 -18.78 1.60
N THR A 28 -0.67 -18.72 1.42
CA THR A 28 0.28 -18.64 2.55
C THR A 28 0.03 -17.39 3.40
N LEU A 29 -0.22 -16.24 2.77
CA LEU A 29 -0.54 -15.01 3.49
C LEU A 29 -1.85 -15.13 4.27
N GLU A 30 -2.88 -15.74 3.68
CA GLU A 30 -4.16 -15.97 4.37
C GLU A 30 -4.02 -16.86 5.60
N GLU A 31 -3.30 -17.97 5.47
CA GLU A 31 -3.00 -18.87 6.58
C GLU A 31 -2.24 -18.15 7.70
N LEU A 32 -1.24 -17.33 7.34
CA LEU A 32 -0.50 -16.51 8.29
C LEU A 32 -1.41 -15.50 9.01
N LEU A 33 -2.35 -14.86 8.30
CA LEU A 33 -3.29 -13.92 8.90
C LEU A 33 -4.24 -14.63 9.88
N ARG A 34 -4.75 -15.82 9.54
CA ARG A 34 -5.58 -16.65 10.44
C ARG A 34 -4.80 -17.06 11.68
N ALA A 35 -3.58 -17.58 11.52
CA ALA A 35 -2.72 -17.98 12.63
C ALA A 35 -2.39 -16.81 13.57
N ARG A 36 -2.13 -15.61 13.02
CA ARG A 36 -1.91 -14.39 13.81
C ARG A 36 -3.14 -13.98 14.62
N ALA A 37 -4.33 -14.08 14.04
CA ALA A 37 -5.57 -13.79 14.74
C ALA A 37 -5.83 -14.79 15.87
N GLU A 38 -5.62 -16.09 15.61
CA GLU A 38 -5.73 -17.14 16.62
C GLU A 38 -4.75 -16.93 17.77
N LEU A 39 -3.48 -16.68 17.47
CA LEU A 39 -2.44 -16.42 18.46
C LEU A 39 -2.84 -15.25 19.38
N ALA A 40 -3.29 -14.13 18.82
CA ALA A 40 -3.72 -12.98 19.61
C ALA A 40 -4.86 -13.33 20.57
N ARG A 41 -5.85 -14.10 20.11
CA ARG A 41 -6.98 -14.56 20.93
C ARG A 41 -6.50 -15.46 22.07
N LEU A 42 -5.57 -16.39 21.80
CA LEU A 42 -5.03 -17.31 22.80
C LEU A 42 -4.29 -16.59 23.93
N VAL A 43 -3.56 -15.52 23.62
CA VAL A 43 -2.84 -14.72 24.63
C VAL A 43 -3.68 -13.59 25.24
N GLY A 44 -5.00 -13.59 25.00
CA GLY A 44 -5.93 -12.63 25.58
C GLY A 44 -5.79 -11.21 25.03
N ARG A 45 -5.40 -11.05 23.76
CA ARG A 45 -5.32 -9.76 23.06
C ARG A 45 -6.40 -9.63 21.99
N ARG A 46 -6.86 -8.40 21.75
CA ARG A 46 -7.95 -8.10 20.79
C ARG A 46 -7.60 -8.42 19.34
N SER A 47 -6.34 -8.19 18.96
CA SER A 47 -5.83 -8.52 17.63
C SER A 47 -4.32 -8.66 17.67
N PHE A 48 -3.74 -9.24 16.62
CA PHE A 48 -2.29 -9.36 16.51
C PHE A 48 -1.57 -8.00 16.52
N ALA A 49 -2.21 -6.96 15.99
CA ALA A 49 -1.68 -5.59 16.03
C ALA A 49 -1.65 -5.04 17.46
N HIS A 50 -2.69 -5.25 18.27
CA HIS A 50 -2.67 -4.89 19.69
C HIS A 50 -1.54 -5.64 20.42
N MET A 51 -1.45 -6.96 20.22
CA MET A 51 -0.41 -7.80 20.83
C MET A 51 1.00 -7.31 20.47
N THR A 52 1.24 -6.93 19.23
CA THR A 52 2.57 -6.54 18.72
C THR A 52 2.97 -5.11 19.07
N LEU A 53 2.01 -4.25 19.43
CA LEU A 53 2.26 -2.83 19.69
C LEU A 53 2.39 -2.50 21.18
N ASP A 54 2.02 -3.43 22.07
CA ASP A 54 2.03 -3.25 23.53
C ASP A 54 3.37 -2.70 24.06
N ASP A 55 4.48 -3.24 23.59
CA ASP A 55 5.85 -2.86 23.98
C ASP A 55 6.44 -1.73 23.12
N LYS A 56 5.78 -1.34 22.04
CA LYS A 56 6.25 -0.31 21.10
C LYS A 56 5.82 1.09 21.53
N MET A 57 6.48 2.11 20.98
CA MET A 57 6.15 3.50 21.27
C MET A 57 4.76 3.91 20.81
N ALA A 58 4.24 3.30 19.73
CA ALA A 58 2.91 3.59 19.23
C ALA A 58 1.78 3.08 20.17
N LYS A 59 2.08 2.09 21.02
CA LYS A 59 1.18 1.47 22.02
C LYS A 59 -0.04 0.74 21.49
N THR A 60 -0.81 1.35 20.59
CA THR A 60 -2.05 0.76 20.08
C THR A 60 -2.16 0.95 18.57
N PRO A 61 -2.88 0.06 17.87
CA PRO A 61 -3.10 0.23 16.43
C PRO A 61 -3.87 1.50 16.10
N GLU A 62 -4.75 1.99 17.00
CA GLU A 62 -5.48 3.24 16.81
C GLU A 62 -4.53 4.44 16.73
N ASN A 63 -3.48 4.47 17.55
CA ASN A 63 -2.45 5.52 17.47
C ASN A 63 -1.68 5.47 16.14
N VAL A 64 -1.40 4.26 15.63
CA VAL A 64 -0.79 4.09 14.30
C VAL A 64 -1.72 4.61 13.22
N VAL A 65 -3.00 4.23 13.24
CA VAL A 65 -4.00 4.69 12.27
C VAL A 65 -4.14 6.21 12.32
N ASN A 66 -4.26 6.80 13.51
CA ASN A 66 -4.36 8.24 13.69
C ASN A 66 -3.15 8.98 13.12
N PHE A 67 -1.93 8.45 13.33
CA PHE A 67 -0.72 9.01 12.76
C PHE A 67 -0.74 8.95 11.22
N LEU A 68 -1.07 7.79 10.64
CA LEU A 68 -1.14 7.63 9.19
C LEU A 68 -2.24 8.51 8.56
N ASP A 69 -3.37 8.68 9.23
CA ASP A 69 -4.46 9.56 8.79
C ASP A 69 -4.09 11.04 8.88
N ALA A 70 -3.38 11.44 9.93
CA ALA A 70 -2.84 12.80 10.03
C ALA A 70 -1.82 13.05 8.92
N LEU A 71 -0.90 12.12 8.68
CA LEU A 71 0.09 12.21 7.62
C LEU A 71 -0.59 12.32 6.24
N ARG A 72 -1.54 11.42 5.95
CA ARG A 72 -2.31 11.43 4.70
C ARG A 72 -2.97 12.78 4.46
N ARG A 73 -3.68 13.33 5.44
CA ARG A 73 -4.35 14.64 5.34
C ARG A 73 -3.38 15.77 5.00
N HIS A 74 -2.17 15.75 5.58
CA HIS A 74 -1.15 16.76 5.30
C HIS A 74 -0.51 16.59 3.92
N THR A 75 -0.29 15.35 3.47
CA THR A 75 0.39 15.08 2.20
C THR A 75 -0.54 15.09 0.98
N GLN A 76 -1.86 14.91 1.21
CA GLN A 76 -2.85 14.75 0.14
C GLN A 76 -2.89 15.95 -0.83
N PRO A 77 -2.91 17.22 -0.38
CA PRO A 77 -2.95 18.36 -1.32
C PRO A 77 -1.74 18.38 -2.28
N SER A 78 -0.54 18.07 -1.77
CA SER A 78 0.68 18.00 -2.57
C SER A 78 0.63 16.82 -3.56
N ALA A 79 0.15 15.66 -3.12
CA ALA A 79 -0.01 14.49 -3.97
C ALA A 79 -1.01 14.74 -5.11
N GLU A 80 -2.15 15.37 -4.82
CA GLU A 80 -3.15 15.74 -5.83
C GLU A 80 -2.60 16.76 -6.83
N SER A 81 -1.82 17.75 -6.37
CA SER A 81 -1.14 18.71 -7.24
C SER A 81 -0.16 18.01 -8.19
N ALA A 82 0.66 17.09 -7.67
CA ALA A 82 1.59 16.31 -8.47
C ALA A 82 0.85 15.43 -9.50
N LEU A 83 -0.24 14.78 -9.10
CA LEU A 83 -1.08 13.97 -10.01
C LEU A 83 -1.71 14.81 -11.12
N ARG A 84 -2.21 16.02 -10.81
CA ARG A 84 -2.73 16.95 -11.82
C ARG A 84 -1.64 17.33 -12.83
N ALA A 85 -0.44 17.67 -12.37
CA ALA A 85 0.68 18.00 -13.25
C ALA A 85 1.08 16.82 -14.16
N LEU A 86 1.17 15.61 -13.60
CA LEU A 86 1.47 14.39 -14.37
C LEU A 86 0.38 14.06 -15.39
N SER A 87 -0.90 14.20 -15.01
CA SER A 87 -2.03 13.99 -15.91
C SER A 87 -2.01 14.98 -17.07
N ALA A 88 -1.83 16.28 -16.79
CA ALA A 88 -1.74 17.31 -17.83
C ALA A 88 -0.60 17.02 -18.84
N ARG A 89 0.57 16.61 -18.33
CA ARG A 89 1.71 16.22 -19.18
C ARG A 89 1.39 14.99 -20.04
N LYS A 90 0.69 13.98 -19.50
CA LYS A 90 0.26 12.81 -20.29
C LYS A 90 -0.72 13.21 -21.39
N HIS A 91 -1.71 14.06 -21.09
CA HIS A 91 -2.67 14.56 -22.09
C HIS A 91 -1.98 15.33 -23.21
N ALA A 92 -1.06 16.24 -22.89
CA ALA A 92 -0.29 16.98 -23.89
C ALA A 92 0.53 16.06 -24.80
N HIS A 93 1.14 15.00 -24.23
CA HIS A 93 1.87 14.01 -25.02
C HIS A 93 0.97 13.26 -26.02
N HIS A 94 -0.24 12.87 -25.61
CA HIS A 94 -1.21 12.21 -26.51
C HIS A 94 -1.78 13.15 -27.58
N ALA A 95 -1.84 14.46 -27.32
CA ALA A 95 -2.29 15.44 -28.32
C ALA A 95 -1.22 15.72 -29.40
N LEU A 96 0.04 15.39 -29.13
CA LEU A 96 1.18 15.62 -30.02
C LEU A 96 1.65 14.35 -30.77
N SER A 97 1.19 13.16 -30.35
CA SER A 97 1.50 11.86 -30.96
C SER A 97 0.37 11.42 -31.87
#